data_AF-A0A845XC79-F1
#
_entry.id   AF-A0A845XC79-F1
#
_cell.length_a   1.000
_cell.length_b   1.000
_cell.length_c   1.000
_cell.angle_alpha   90.00
_cell.angle_beta   90.00
_cell.angle_gamma   90.00
#
_symmetry.space_group_name_H-M   'P 1'
#
loop_
_entity.id
_entity.type
_entity.pdbx_description
1 polymer ?
#
loop_
_entity_poly.entity_id
_entity_poly.type
_entity_poly.pdbx_seq_one_letter_code
_entity_poly.pdbx_strand_id
1 'polypeptide(L)' 'MTTLTIPSELAHFRLPDAVQTRLQALLDRQDAGQNLSTEEQAEALGLVELAEFLSLLHLRAQRQSHTA' A
#
# COMPACT_ATOMS: atom_id res chain seq x y z
N MET A 1 -10.74 4.42 -25.71
CA MET A 1 -10.20 4.56 -24.34
C MET A 1 -11.27 4.04 -23.39
N THR A 2 -11.04 2.89 -22.76
CA THR A 2 -11.97 2.32 -21.78
C THR A 2 -11.76 3.01 -20.44
N THR A 3 -12.77 3.73 -19.94
CA THR A 3 -12.73 4.32 -18.60
C THR A 3 -13.00 3.23 -17.58
N LEU A 4 -12.03 2.98 -16.68
CA LEU A 4 -12.20 2.07 -15.56
C LEU A 4 -12.94 2.82 -14.43
N THR A 5 -14.15 2.38 -14.09
CA THR A 5 -14.88 2.91 -12.93
C THR A 5 -14.37 2.21 -11.67
N ILE A 6 -13.93 2.98 -10.67
CA ILE A 6 -13.44 2.45 -9.39
C ILE A 6 -14.64 2.38 -8.44
N PRO A 7 -15.04 1.19 -7.93
CA PRO A 7 -16.08 1.11 -6.91
C PRO A 7 -15.72 1.91 -5.66
N SER A 8 -16.68 2.66 -5.12
CA SER A 8 -16.49 3.50 -3.93
C SER A 8 -16.08 2.69 -2.69
N GLU A 9 -16.48 1.42 -2.64
CA GLU A 9 -16.20 0.43 -1.61
C GLU A 9 -14.70 0.12 -1.50
N LEU A 10 -13.95 0.32 -2.58
CA LEU A 10 -12.48 0.22 -2.56
C LEU A 10 -11.85 1.29 -1.68
N ALA A 11 -12.56 2.36 -1.33
CA ALA A 11 -12.12 3.32 -0.31
C ALA A 11 -11.94 2.67 1.08
N HIS A 12 -12.50 1.49 1.33
CA HIS A 12 -12.32 0.74 2.58
C HIS A 12 -11.21 -0.30 2.51
N PHE A 13 -10.66 -0.58 1.32
CA PHE A 13 -9.53 -1.48 1.20
C PHE A 13 -8.31 -0.85 1.87
N ARG A 14 -7.74 -1.58 2.82
CA ARG A 14 -6.53 -1.21 3.55
C ARG A 14 -5.55 -2.36 3.48
N LEU A 15 -4.28 -2.04 3.70
CA LEU A 15 -3.27 -3.07 3.90
C LEU A 15 -3.66 -3.85 5.18
N PRO A 16 -3.78 -5.19 5.15
CA PRO A 16 -4.12 -5.95 6.34
C PRO A 16 -3.10 -5.73 7.47
N ASP A 17 -3.55 -5.71 8.73
CA ASP A 17 -2.71 -5.35 9.88
C ASP A 17 -1.42 -6.17 9.99
N ALA A 18 -1.48 -7.48 9.70
CA ALA A 18 -0.31 -8.35 9.71
C ALA A 18 0.72 -7.96 8.63
N VAL A 19 0.23 -7.53 7.46
CA VAL A 19 1.06 -7.10 6.33
C VAL A 19 1.66 -5.72 6.61
N GLN A 20 0.87 -4.80 7.19
CA GLN A 20 1.34 -3.49 7.67
C GLN A 20 2.44 -3.67 8.72
N THR A 21 2.25 -4.56 9.68
CA THR A 21 3.23 -4.86 10.73
C THR A 21 4.53 -5.40 10.13
N ARG A 22 4.44 -6.30 9.14
CA ARG A 22 5.61 -6.84 8.45
C ARG A 22 6.37 -5.76 7.67
N LEU A 23 5.66 -4.91 6.93
CA LEU A 23 6.27 -3.78 6.24
C LEU A 23 6.99 -2.86 7.23
N GLN A 24 6.32 -2.48 8.32
CA GLN A 24 6.90 -1.60 9.34
C GLN A 24 8.18 -2.19 9.94
N ALA A 25 8.17 -3.48 10.29
CA ALA A 25 9.35 -4.16 10.83
C ALA A 25 10.53 -4.19 9.85
N LEU A 26 10.29 -4.28 8.54
CA LEU A 26 11.35 -4.22 7.53
C LEU A 26 11.94 -2.81 7.39
N LEU A 27 11.07 -1.79 7.39
CA LEU A 27 11.49 -0.38 7.32
C LEU A 27 12.26 0.04 8.57
N ASP A 28 11.78 -0.33 9.77
CA ASP A 28 12.45 -0.02 11.04
C ASP A 28 13.87 -0.61 11.08
N ARG A 29 14.06 -1.81 10.51
CA ARG A 29 15.38 -2.44 10.40
C ARG A 29 16.29 -1.69 9.43
N GLN A 30 15.77 -1.22 8.29
CA GLN A 30 16.52 -0.38 7.36
C GLN A 30 16.92 0.95 7.98
N ASP A 31 16.00 1.62 8.68
CA ASP A 31 16.24 2.89 9.37
C ASP A 31 17.27 2.73 10.50
N ALA A 32 17.28 1.57 11.17
CA ALA A 32 18.30 1.21 12.15
C ALA A 32 19.66 0.82 11.53
N GLY A 33 19.79 0.84 10.20
CA GLY A 33 21.01 0.45 9.49
C GLY A 33 21.31 -1.05 9.53
N GLN A 34 20.32 -1.89 9.85
CA GLN A 34 20.49 -3.33 9.86
C GLN A 34 20.46 -3.88 8.42
N ASN A 35 21.30 -4.86 8.14
CA ASN A 35 21.28 -5.53 6.85
C ASN A 35 20.01 -6.38 6.71
N LEU A 36 19.21 -6.07 5.69
CA LEU A 36 18.17 -6.95 5.19
C LEU A 36 18.76 -7.92 4.18
N SER A 37 18.29 -9.17 4.17
CA SER A 37 18.61 -10.11 3.09
C SER A 37 18.07 -9.59 1.75
N THR A 38 18.56 -10.12 0.63
CA THR A 38 18.02 -9.76 -0.71
C THR A 38 16.52 -10.05 -0.83
N GLU A 39 16.05 -11.12 -0.19
CA GLU A 39 14.64 -11.49 -0.16
C GLU A 39 13.82 -10.49 0.67
N GLU A 40 14.34 -10.07 1.83
CA GLU A 40 13.70 -9.08 2.69
C GLU A 40 13.66 -7.69 2.04
N GLN A 41 14.67 -7.32 1.26
CA GLN A 41 14.67 -6.08 0.49
C GLN A 41 13.60 -6.12 -0.62
N ALA A 42 13.48 -7.24 -1.33
CA ALA A 42 12.46 -7.42 -2.35
C ALA A 42 11.04 -7.43 -1.73
N GLU A 43 10.87 -8.06 -0.58
CA GLU A 43 9.62 -8.04 0.19
C GLU A 43 9.26 -6.61 0.60
N ALA A 44 10.19 -5.86 1.19
CA ALA A 44 9.98 -4.47 1.58
C ALA A 44 9.55 -3.60 0.39
N LEU A 45 10.26 -3.70 -0.74
CA LEU A 45 9.93 -2.97 -1.96
C LEU A 45 8.50 -3.27 -2.44
N GLY A 46 8.15 -4.56 -2.57
CA GLY A 46 6.82 -4.94 -3.03
C GLY A 46 5.70 -4.51 -2.06
N LEU A 47 5.96 -4.53 -0.75
CA LEU A 47 5.01 -4.08 0.26
C LEU A 47 4.82 -2.55 0.24
N VAL A 48 5.89 -1.77 -0.01
CA VAL A 48 5.80 -0.32 -0.22
C VAL A 48 4.97 -0.01 -1.46
N GLU A 49 5.27 -0.65 -2.59
CA GLU A 49 4.52 -0.46 -3.85
C GLU A 49 3.02 -0.77 -3.67
N LEU A 50 2.69 -1.84 -2.93
CA LEU A 50 1.31 -2.18 -2.62
C LEU A 50 0.64 -1.12 -1.74
N ALA A 51 1.33 -0.62 -0.71
CA ALA A 51 0.79 0.41 0.19
C ALA A 51 0.52 1.73 -0.57
N GLU A 52 1.42 2.11 -1.48
CA GLU A 52 1.24 3.29 -2.35
C GLU A 52 0.06 3.10 -3.30
N PHE A 53 -0.05 1.94 -3.94
CA PHE A 53 -1.16 1.62 -4.82
C PHE A 53 -2.52 1.69 -4.10
N LEU A 54 -2.63 1.10 -2.90
CA LEU A 54 -3.83 1.17 -2.08
C LEU A 54 -4.16 2.61 -1.67
N SER A 55 -3.15 3.43 -1.36
CA SER A 55 -3.33 4.85 -1.05
C SER A 55 -3.89 5.63 -2.25
N LEU A 56 -3.40 5.36 -3.46
CA LEU A 56 -3.91 5.95 -4.70
C LEU A 56 -5.35 5.50 -5.00
N LEU A 57 -5.66 4.22 -4.81
CA LEU A 57 -7.02 3.70 -4.95
C LEU A 57 -7.98 4.38 -3.96
N HIS A 58 -7.54 4.52 -2.71
CA HIS A 58 -8.33 5.18 -1.66
C HIS A 58 -8.64 6.63 -2.04
N LEU A 59 -7.64 7.40 -2.49
CA LEU A 59 -7.83 8.79 -2.90
C LEU A 59 -8.77 8.92 -4.11
N ARG A 60 -8.67 8.02 -5.09
CA ARG A 60 -9.58 8.01 -6.25
C ARG A 60 -11.01 7.68 -5.85
N ALA A 61 -11.20 6.67 -5.01
CA ALA A 61 -12.52 6.27 -4.54
C ALA A 61 -13.21 7.38 -3.72
N GLN A 62 -12.46 8.08 -2.86
CA GLN A 62 -12.97 9.25 -2.12
C GLN A 62 -13.41 10.40 -3.04
N ARG A 63 -12.66 10.66 -4.13
CA ARG A 63 -13.03 11.72 -5.07
C ARG A 63 -14.35 11.41 -5.80
N GLN A 64 -14.59 10.15 -6.14
CA GLN A 64 -15.83 9.76 -6.80
C GLN A 64 -17.05 9.82 -5.87
N SER A 65 -16.88 9.54 -4.57
CA SER A 65 -17.96 9.67 -3.58
C SER A 65 -18.28 11.12 -3.20
N HIS A 66 -17.34 12.06 -3.36
CA HIS A 66 -17.59 13.49 -3.10
C HIS A 66 -18.31 14.22 -4.26
N THR A 67 -18.33 13.64 -5.46
CA THR A 67 -18.96 14.22 -6.66
C THR A 67 -20.29 13.57 -7.05
N ALA A 68 -20.83 12.68 -6.21
CA ALA A 68 -22.14 12.05 -6.36
C ALA A 68 -23.15 12.72 -5.43
#